data_AF-A0A1Q7DMJ2-F1
#
_entry.id   AF-A0A1Q7DMJ2-F1
#
_cell.length_a   1.000
_cell.length_b   1.000
_cell.length_c   1.000
_cell.angle_alpha   90.00
_cell.angle_beta   90.00
_cell.angle_gamma   90.00
#
_symmetry.space_group_name_H-M   'P 1'
#
loop_
_entity.id
_entity.type
_entity.pdbx_description
1 polymer ?
#
loop_
_entity_poly.entity_id
_entity_poly.type
_entity_poly.pdbx_seq_one_letter_code
_entity_poly.pdbx_strand_id
1 'polypeptide(L)'
;MRAFFRALFGLVLRVFFRRIEVSGLEHVAAQGPVMFVLNHPNGLIDPSFLLCLAPRRVSLLAKAPLFRMPVIGSFCRAFDAIPVHRRQDEGFDPAQNRETFETARKVLAREGAIAIFPEGASHSDPKLRPLRTGAARIALGAAAVLAGPTPLRIVPAGLYYRAKRTFRSAALLHFAAPFPVEPVRLAPGEEPPPGPVRELTARIERALVEVTLQAEQTEVHALVERAHRIFTVQDEPPATPPTLRDEFELRRRFLAGYHVARIQWPERFAALAARIDRYEAALAAAGKLDSRQLAPRRFTLGRVVRYTVKAVVLLVFLLPAAAVGVVVHYPAYRAVGFVATGMARGAEDAMASVKVLAAMLLFPLTWAAAAMAMWWWRGIDAALLTAVSLPLTAYAALVFFERLDRVIGAARALGLFLFRRRAFLRMLAERKAIQEEILALGRVIGTV
;
A
#
# COMPACT_ATOMS: atom_id res chain seq x y z
N MET A 1 6.40 -16.41 19.55
CA MET A 1 5.41 -16.39 18.45
C MET A 1 5.32 -15.04 17.73
N ARG A 2 5.02 -13.91 18.41
CA ARG A 2 4.89 -12.58 17.78
C ARG A 2 6.09 -12.14 16.92
N ALA A 3 7.31 -12.30 17.42
CA ALA A 3 8.53 -11.92 16.68
C ALA A 3 8.69 -12.68 15.36
N PHE A 4 8.39 -13.98 15.36
CA PHE A 4 8.39 -14.82 14.16
C PHE A 4 7.38 -14.32 13.13
N PHE A 5 6.12 -14.10 13.53
CA PHE A 5 5.09 -13.58 12.63
C PHE A 5 5.44 -12.17 12.11
N ARG A 6 6.01 -11.31 12.95
CA ARG A 6 6.51 -10.00 12.53
C ARG A 6 7.61 -10.10 11.48
N ALA A 7 8.58 -11.01 11.66
CA ALA A 7 9.65 -11.23 10.70
C ALA A 7 9.11 -11.83 9.38
N LEU A 8 8.23 -12.83 9.46
CA LEU A 8 7.61 -13.49 8.32
C LEU A 8 6.78 -12.51 7.48
N PHE A 9 5.83 -11.81 8.10
CA PHE A 9 4.99 -10.84 7.39
C PHE A 9 5.79 -9.62 6.93
N GLY A 10 6.80 -9.19 7.70
CA GLY A 10 7.74 -8.16 7.26
C GLY A 10 8.52 -8.55 6.00
N LEU A 11 8.98 -9.80 5.91
CA LEU A 11 9.62 -10.34 4.70
C LEU A 11 8.63 -10.42 3.54
N VAL A 12 7.44 -10.98 3.77
CA VAL A 12 6.37 -11.10 2.76
C VAL A 12 6.01 -9.74 2.18
N LEU A 13 5.85 -8.71 3.02
CA LEU A 13 5.60 -7.34 2.57
C LEU A 13 6.74 -6.81 1.69
N ARG A 14 8.01 -7.04 2.06
CA ARG A 14 9.19 -6.60 1.27
C ARG A 14 9.35 -7.36 -0.06
N VAL A 15 8.87 -8.60 -0.12
CA VAL A 15 8.81 -9.38 -1.37
C VAL A 15 7.68 -8.83 -2.25
N PHE A 16 6.48 -8.63 -1.68
CA PHE A 16 5.31 -8.15 -2.41
C PHE A 16 5.44 -6.70 -2.88
N PHE A 17 5.98 -5.81 -2.05
CA PHE A 17 6.19 -4.40 -2.37
C PHE A 17 7.68 -4.11 -2.55
N ARG A 18 8.05 -3.49 -3.67
CA ARG A 18 9.46 -3.13 -3.94
C ARG A 18 9.96 -1.98 -3.09
N ARG A 19 9.05 -1.13 -2.63
CA ARG A 19 9.34 0.06 -1.83
C ARG A 19 8.26 0.19 -0.77
N ILE A 20 8.68 0.17 0.47
CA ILE A 20 7.84 0.43 1.64
C ILE A 20 8.45 1.61 2.36
N GLU A 21 7.64 2.61 2.67
CA GLU A 21 8.08 3.74 3.49
C GLU A 21 7.12 3.94 4.66
N VAL A 22 7.69 4.44 5.75
CA VAL A 22 6.95 4.84 6.94
C VAL A 22 7.30 6.28 7.21
N SER A 23 6.30 7.11 7.49
CA SER A 23 6.50 8.53 7.78
C SER A 23 5.63 8.97 8.94
N GLY A 24 6.04 10.05 9.63
CA GLY A 24 5.32 10.51 10.82
C GLY A 24 5.61 9.68 12.07
N LEU A 25 6.75 8.99 12.15
CA LEU A 25 7.11 8.18 13.32
C LEU A 25 7.24 9.04 14.59
N GLU A 26 7.59 10.31 14.43
CA GLU A 26 7.61 11.34 15.48
C GLU A 26 6.24 11.57 16.15
N HIS A 27 5.14 11.26 15.45
CA HIS A 27 3.78 11.35 15.97
C HIS A 27 3.37 10.14 16.81
N VAL A 28 4.16 9.07 16.81
CA VAL A 28 3.86 7.83 17.52
C VAL A 28 4.57 7.84 18.87
N ALA A 29 3.81 8.11 19.94
CA ALA A 29 4.33 8.07 21.30
C ALA A 29 4.87 6.66 21.64
N ALA A 30 6.07 6.60 22.20
CA ALA A 30 6.71 5.34 22.61
C ALA A 30 5.96 4.64 23.76
N GLN A 31 5.35 5.42 24.65
CA GLN A 31 4.61 4.97 25.83
C GLN A 31 3.26 5.69 25.94
N GLY A 32 2.44 5.28 26.90
CA GLY A 32 1.10 5.85 27.12
C GLY A 32 0.01 5.27 26.19
N PRO A 33 -1.26 5.51 26.54
CA PRO A 33 -2.43 4.99 25.83
C PRO A 33 -2.57 5.61 24.43
N VAL A 34 -2.57 4.75 23.39
CA VAL A 34 -2.71 5.19 21.99
C VAL A 34 -3.76 4.37 21.26
N MET A 35 -4.66 5.05 20.53
CA MET A 35 -5.55 4.43 19.58
C MET A 35 -5.16 4.84 18.15
N PHE A 36 -4.72 3.88 17.34
CA PHE A 36 -4.55 4.11 15.91
C PHE A 36 -5.88 3.95 15.18
N VAL A 37 -6.20 4.91 14.32
CA VAL A 37 -7.35 4.85 13.40
C VAL A 37 -6.82 4.88 11.97
N LEU A 38 -7.23 3.94 11.13
CA LEU A 38 -6.72 3.80 9.76
C LEU A 38 -7.81 3.58 8.73
N ASN A 39 -7.53 3.95 7.48
CA ASN A 39 -8.31 3.50 6.33
C ASN A 39 -8.06 2.02 6.02
N HIS A 40 -9.00 1.37 5.33
CA HIS A 40 -8.92 -0.06 5.02
C HIS A 40 -9.02 -0.39 3.50
N PRO A 41 -8.08 0.09 2.66
CA PRO A 41 -8.13 -0.08 1.21
C PRO A 41 -7.82 -1.50 0.69
N ASN A 42 -7.30 -2.40 1.52
CA ASN A 42 -7.13 -3.83 1.25
C ASN A 42 -7.65 -4.68 2.42
N GLY A 43 -7.65 -6.00 2.26
CA GLY A 43 -7.85 -6.95 3.36
C GLY A 43 -6.63 -7.06 4.30
N LEU A 44 -6.13 -8.28 4.51
CA LEU A 44 -5.07 -8.64 5.47
C LEU A 44 -3.74 -7.87 5.33
N ILE A 45 -3.46 -7.31 4.15
CA ILE A 45 -2.24 -6.53 3.91
C ILE A 45 -2.20 -5.29 4.81
N ASP A 46 -3.32 -4.58 4.95
CA ASP A 46 -3.39 -3.34 5.72
C ASP A 46 -2.98 -3.50 7.20
N PRO A 47 -3.57 -4.42 7.98
CA PRO A 47 -3.13 -4.62 9.36
C PRO A 47 -1.69 -5.11 9.45
N SER A 48 -1.19 -5.84 8.44
CA SER A 48 0.20 -6.29 8.42
C SER A 48 1.19 -5.12 8.36
N PHE A 49 0.87 -4.03 7.64
CA PHE A 49 1.70 -2.81 7.62
C PHE A 49 1.83 -2.23 9.02
N LEU A 50 0.71 -1.97 9.70
CA LEU A 50 0.75 -1.37 11.03
C LEU A 50 1.44 -2.31 12.04
N LEU A 51 1.04 -3.57 12.09
CA LEU A 51 1.53 -4.52 13.09
C LEU A 51 3.02 -4.87 12.94
N CYS A 52 3.55 -4.80 11.71
CA CYS A 52 4.97 -5.07 11.47
C CYS A 52 5.85 -3.82 11.56
N LEU A 53 5.34 -2.65 11.16
CA LEU A 53 6.13 -1.44 10.96
C LEU A 53 5.94 -0.37 12.05
N ALA A 54 4.90 -0.46 12.88
CA ALA A 54 4.75 0.43 14.02
C ALA A 54 5.95 0.29 14.99
N PRO A 55 6.41 1.39 15.61
CA PRO A 55 7.55 1.38 16.52
C PRO A 55 7.21 0.79 17.91
N ARG A 56 5.96 0.39 18.14
CA ARG A 56 5.49 -0.20 19.41
C ARG A 56 4.52 -1.35 19.19
N ARG A 57 4.24 -2.10 20.25
CA ARG A 57 3.22 -3.17 20.22
C ARG A 57 1.84 -2.57 20.09
N VAL A 58 1.06 -3.10 19.15
CA VAL A 58 -0.33 -2.71 18.87
C VAL A 58 -1.19 -3.96 18.88
N SER A 59 -2.38 -3.87 19.48
CA SER A 59 -3.45 -4.88 19.43
C SER A 59 -4.54 -4.42 18.47
N LEU A 60 -4.77 -5.20 17.41
CA LEU A 60 -5.75 -4.85 16.38
C LEU A 60 -7.15 -5.36 16.73
N LEU A 61 -8.18 -4.52 16.55
CA LEU A 61 -9.56 -4.97 16.55
C LEU A 61 -9.88 -5.66 15.22
N ALA A 62 -10.10 -6.98 15.25
CA ALA A 62 -10.26 -7.83 14.06
C ALA A 62 -11.59 -8.60 14.08
N LYS A 63 -12.14 -8.87 12.89
CA LYS A 63 -13.40 -9.63 12.73
C LYS A 63 -13.29 -11.03 13.38
N ALA A 64 -14.22 -11.39 14.26
CA ALA A 64 -14.18 -12.63 15.03
C ALA A 64 -14.08 -13.91 14.16
N PRO A 65 -14.81 -14.06 13.04
CA PRO A 65 -14.61 -15.18 12.11
C PRO A 65 -13.18 -15.41 11.61
N LEU A 66 -12.31 -14.38 11.57
CA LEU A 66 -10.91 -14.54 11.13
C LEU A 66 -10.11 -15.44 12.08
N PHE A 67 -10.48 -15.50 13.36
CA PHE A 67 -9.78 -16.30 14.37
C PHE A 67 -9.94 -17.81 14.16
N ARG A 68 -10.98 -18.24 13.43
CA ARG A 68 -11.23 -19.64 13.08
C ARG A 68 -10.41 -20.10 11.86
N MET A 69 -9.82 -19.17 11.10
CA MET A 69 -9.00 -19.51 9.94
C MET A 69 -7.59 -19.95 10.39
N PRO A 70 -6.99 -21.01 9.85
CA PRO A 70 -5.72 -21.55 10.38
C PRO A 70 -4.55 -20.55 10.37
N VAL A 71 -4.29 -19.94 9.21
CA VAL A 71 -3.16 -18.99 9.04
C VAL A 71 -3.51 -17.61 9.60
N ILE A 72 -4.68 -17.07 9.22
CA ILE A 72 -5.10 -15.72 9.64
C ILE A 72 -5.38 -15.67 11.14
N GLY A 73 -6.03 -16.69 11.70
CA GLY A 73 -6.30 -16.76 13.14
C GLY A 73 -5.03 -16.89 13.97
N SER A 74 -4.02 -17.62 13.48
CA SER A 74 -2.71 -17.70 14.14
C SER A 74 -1.98 -16.35 14.09
N PHE A 75 -2.08 -15.62 12.99
CA PHE A 75 -1.61 -14.24 12.88
C PHE A 75 -2.34 -13.32 13.87
N CYS A 76 -3.68 -13.35 13.92
CA CYS A 76 -4.47 -12.55 14.86
C CYS A 76 -4.07 -12.82 16.32
N ARG A 77 -3.95 -14.08 16.72
CA ARG A 77 -3.49 -14.47 18.07
C ARG A 77 -2.06 -14.03 18.35
N ALA A 78 -1.14 -14.17 17.39
CA ALA A 78 0.26 -13.78 17.56
C ALA A 78 0.46 -12.27 17.78
N PHE A 79 -0.49 -11.44 17.31
CA PHE A 79 -0.47 -9.99 17.48
C PHE A 79 -1.44 -9.48 18.55
N ASP A 80 -1.94 -10.36 19.42
CA ASP A 80 -2.84 -10.01 20.52
C ASP A 80 -4.08 -9.24 20.01
N ALA A 81 -4.62 -9.66 18.86
CA ALA A 81 -5.79 -9.04 18.25
C ALA A 81 -7.05 -9.29 19.09
N ILE A 82 -7.91 -8.28 19.14
CA ILE A 82 -9.17 -8.29 19.90
C ILE A 82 -10.30 -8.67 18.93
N PRO A 83 -11.04 -9.77 19.16
CA PRO A 83 -12.14 -10.17 18.29
C PRO A 83 -13.31 -9.19 18.39
N VAL A 84 -13.90 -8.83 17.24
CA VAL A 84 -15.07 -7.95 17.15
C VAL A 84 -16.19 -8.67 16.41
N HIS A 85 -17.39 -8.64 16.99
CA HIS A 85 -18.62 -9.19 16.39
C HIS A 85 -19.45 -8.05 15.80
N ARG A 86 -19.68 -8.06 14.48
CA ARG A 86 -20.46 -7.01 13.81
C ARG A 86 -21.90 -7.47 13.67
N ARG A 87 -22.84 -6.52 13.62
CA ARG A 87 -24.29 -6.78 13.43
C ARG A 87 -24.67 -7.67 12.25
N GLN A 88 -23.78 -7.76 11.27
CA GLN A 88 -23.95 -8.47 10.00
C GLN A 88 -23.24 -9.83 10.00
N ASP A 89 -22.62 -10.23 11.11
CA ASP A 89 -22.02 -11.55 11.27
C ASP A 89 -23.10 -12.53 11.82
N GLU A 90 -23.11 -13.77 11.35
CA GLU A 90 -24.08 -14.79 11.80
C GLU A 90 -23.94 -15.09 13.30
N GLY A 91 -25.07 -15.17 14.02
CA GLY A 91 -25.08 -15.39 15.47
C GLY A 91 -24.72 -14.16 16.31
N PHE A 92 -24.92 -12.95 15.78
CA PHE A 92 -24.60 -11.69 16.45
C PHE A 92 -25.36 -11.52 17.78
N ASP A 93 -24.60 -11.42 18.88
CA ASP A 93 -25.10 -11.00 20.18
C ASP A 93 -24.55 -9.59 20.54
N PRO A 94 -25.41 -8.59 20.78
CA PRO A 94 -25.01 -7.27 21.28
C PRO A 94 -24.11 -7.30 22.53
N ALA A 95 -24.22 -8.30 23.41
CA ALA A 95 -23.41 -8.41 24.63
C ALA A 95 -21.92 -8.65 24.31
N GLN A 96 -21.60 -9.35 23.21
CA GLN A 96 -20.22 -9.62 22.79
C GLN A 96 -19.45 -8.36 22.37
N ASN A 97 -20.16 -7.31 21.93
CA ASN A 97 -19.54 -6.02 21.64
C ASN A 97 -19.12 -5.27 22.91
N ARG A 98 -19.84 -5.46 24.01
CA ARG A 98 -19.49 -4.85 25.30
C ARG A 98 -18.17 -5.44 25.81
N GLU A 99 -18.02 -6.76 25.76
CA GLU A 99 -16.78 -7.46 26.13
C GLU A 99 -15.59 -7.03 25.25
N THR A 100 -15.82 -6.86 23.95
CA THR A 100 -14.82 -6.34 23.00
C THR A 100 -14.35 -4.94 23.42
N PHE A 101 -15.29 -4.04 23.74
CA PHE A 101 -14.98 -2.67 24.14
C PHE A 101 -14.26 -2.64 25.48
N GLU A 102 -14.69 -3.46 26.45
CA GLU A 102 -14.01 -3.58 27.74
C GLU A 102 -12.58 -4.10 27.59
N THR A 103 -12.35 -5.10 26.73
CA THR A 103 -11.02 -5.63 26.44
C THR A 103 -10.13 -4.55 25.82
N ALA A 104 -10.64 -3.80 24.85
CA ALA A 104 -9.94 -2.67 24.25
C ALA A 104 -9.62 -1.58 25.28
N ARG A 105 -10.57 -1.23 26.15
CA ARG A 105 -10.37 -0.28 27.26
C ARG A 105 -9.31 -0.78 28.25
N LYS A 106 -9.29 -2.07 28.59
CA LYS A 106 -8.26 -2.68 29.46
C LYS A 106 -6.86 -2.59 28.87
N VAL A 107 -6.70 -2.78 27.55
CA VAL A 107 -5.40 -2.59 26.87
C VAL A 107 -4.94 -1.14 26.98
N LEU A 108 -5.83 -0.18 26.72
CA LEU A 108 -5.53 1.24 26.84
C LEU A 108 -5.22 1.66 28.29
N ALA A 109 -5.98 1.13 29.27
CA ALA A 109 -5.76 1.39 30.69
C ALA A 109 -4.38 0.93 31.19
N ARG A 110 -3.77 -0.06 30.53
CA ARG A 110 -2.40 -0.53 30.78
C ARG A 110 -1.36 0.21 29.94
N GLU A 111 -1.67 1.42 29.51
CA GLU A 111 -0.83 2.25 28.62
C GLU A 111 -0.46 1.58 27.29
N GLY A 112 -1.27 0.59 26.87
CA GLY A 112 -1.10 -0.12 25.62
C GLY A 112 -1.53 0.69 24.41
N ALA A 113 -1.35 0.10 23.23
CA ALA A 113 -1.88 0.66 21.98
C ALA A 113 -2.83 -0.31 21.29
N ILE A 114 -3.94 0.23 20.81
CA ILE A 114 -4.88 -0.51 19.97
C ILE A 114 -4.99 0.11 18.59
N ALA A 115 -5.47 -0.67 17.63
CA ALA A 115 -5.77 -0.18 16.28
C ALA A 115 -7.15 -0.62 15.82
N ILE A 116 -7.83 0.28 15.11
CA ILE A 116 -9.15 0.03 14.55
C ILE A 116 -9.27 0.65 13.16
N PHE A 117 -9.98 -0.04 12.27
CA PHE A 117 -10.43 0.48 10.99
C PHE A 117 -11.89 0.95 11.14
N PRO A 118 -12.16 2.24 11.40
CA PRO A 118 -13.49 2.71 11.78
C PRO A 118 -14.56 2.58 10.68
N GLU A 119 -14.16 2.32 9.43
CA GLU A 119 -15.05 1.99 8.30
C GLU A 119 -15.77 0.64 8.51
N GLY A 120 -15.15 -0.26 9.29
CA GLY A 120 -15.71 -1.54 9.68
C GLY A 120 -15.69 -2.63 8.61
N ALA A 121 -15.19 -2.35 7.40
CA ALA A 121 -14.93 -3.29 6.33
C ALA A 121 -13.85 -2.75 5.38
N SER A 122 -13.08 -3.63 4.74
CA SER A 122 -12.17 -3.26 3.66
C SER A 122 -12.94 -2.94 2.39
N HIS A 123 -12.41 -2.05 1.55
CA HIS A 123 -13.03 -1.70 0.27
C HIS A 123 -12.05 -1.13 -0.74
N SER A 124 -12.53 -1.01 -1.98
CA SER A 124 -11.78 -0.44 -3.10
C SER A 124 -12.27 0.93 -3.56
N ASP A 125 -13.27 1.47 -2.87
CA ASP A 125 -13.90 2.75 -3.19
C ASP A 125 -12.88 3.90 -3.25
N PRO A 126 -13.13 4.91 -4.10
CA PRO A 126 -12.20 6.01 -4.35
C PRO A 126 -12.08 7.01 -3.18
N LYS A 127 -12.89 6.86 -2.14
CA LYS A 127 -12.93 7.70 -0.94
C LYS A 127 -13.24 6.85 0.29
N LEU A 128 -13.04 7.43 1.47
CA LEU A 128 -13.42 6.80 2.74
C LEU A 128 -14.92 6.53 2.79
N ARG A 129 -15.31 5.41 3.37
CA ARG A 129 -16.71 5.11 3.70
C ARG A 129 -17.10 5.80 5.01
N PRO A 130 -18.41 6.04 5.24
CA PRO A 130 -18.90 6.57 6.50
C PRO A 130 -18.38 5.77 7.70
N LEU A 131 -17.84 6.46 8.69
CA LEU A 131 -17.28 5.82 9.86
C LEU A 131 -18.37 5.28 10.79
N ARG A 132 -18.08 4.13 11.41
CA ARG A 132 -18.85 3.59 12.53
C ARG A 132 -18.39 4.22 13.84
N THR A 133 -19.31 4.30 14.81
CA THR A 133 -19.06 4.94 16.11
C THR A 133 -18.18 4.14 17.07
N GLY A 134 -17.81 2.91 16.72
CA GLY A 134 -17.07 1.99 17.62
C GLY A 134 -15.75 2.57 18.13
N ALA A 135 -14.96 3.22 17.25
CA ALA A 135 -13.71 3.86 17.65
C ALA A 135 -13.92 4.93 18.72
N ALA A 136 -14.89 5.83 18.51
CA ALA A 136 -15.23 6.88 19.45
C ALA A 136 -15.75 6.34 20.79
N ARG A 137 -16.60 5.30 20.79
CA ARG A 137 -17.14 4.67 22.01
C ARG A 137 -16.08 3.96 22.84
N ILE A 138 -15.10 3.33 22.18
CA ILE A 138 -13.94 2.74 22.87
C ILE A 138 -13.09 3.87 23.47
N ALA A 139 -12.78 4.90 22.67
CA ALA A 139 -11.89 5.98 23.07
C ALA A 139 -12.44 6.77 24.27
N LEU A 140 -13.70 7.23 24.19
CA LEU A 140 -14.35 7.99 25.26
C LEU A 140 -14.51 7.14 26.53
N GLY A 141 -14.92 5.88 26.38
CA GLY A 141 -15.05 4.98 27.53
C GLY A 141 -13.71 4.61 28.17
N ALA A 142 -12.61 4.59 27.41
CA ALA A 142 -11.26 4.43 27.96
C ALA A 142 -10.80 5.72 28.67
N ALA A 143 -10.97 6.88 28.02
CA ALA A 143 -10.59 8.18 28.56
C ALA A 143 -11.29 8.50 29.88
N ALA A 144 -12.53 8.05 30.06
CA ALA A 144 -13.28 8.23 31.31
C ALA A 144 -12.71 7.46 32.51
N VAL A 145 -11.96 6.36 32.28
CA VAL A 145 -11.46 5.45 33.33
C VAL A 145 -9.93 5.52 33.47
N LEU A 146 -9.25 6.17 32.53
CA LEU A 146 -7.81 6.40 32.62
C LEU A 146 -7.50 7.31 33.81
N ALA A 147 -6.89 6.74 34.84
CA ALA A 147 -6.47 7.45 36.06
C ALA A 147 -5.07 8.09 35.95
N GLY A 148 -4.34 7.83 34.85
CA GLY A 148 -2.97 8.30 34.66
C GLY A 148 -2.89 9.76 34.16
N PRO A 149 -1.72 10.42 34.29
CA PRO A 149 -1.51 11.79 33.84
C PRO A 149 -1.48 11.92 32.30
N THR A 150 -1.28 10.80 31.59
CA THR A 150 -1.17 10.79 30.13
C THR A 150 -2.54 10.60 29.48
N PRO A 151 -3.06 11.60 28.74
CA PRO A 151 -4.35 11.45 28.07
C PRO A 151 -4.26 10.41 26.95
N LEU A 152 -5.36 9.70 26.71
CA LEU A 152 -5.51 8.88 25.51
C LEU A 152 -5.33 9.74 24.26
N ARG A 153 -4.44 9.32 23.36
CA ARG A 153 -4.23 9.98 22.07
C ARG A 153 -4.74 9.11 20.94
N ILE A 154 -5.48 9.72 20.02
CA ILE A 154 -5.80 9.10 18.73
C ILE A 154 -4.73 9.51 17.71
N VAL A 155 -4.15 8.53 17.04
CA VAL A 155 -3.19 8.73 15.94
C VAL A 155 -3.86 8.30 14.63
N PRO A 156 -4.23 9.23 13.75
CA PRO A 156 -4.66 8.89 12.40
C PRO A 156 -3.49 8.34 11.60
N ALA A 157 -3.70 7.22 10.92
CA ALA A 157 -2.71 6.64 10.01
C ALA A 157 -3.30 6.31 8.65
N GLY A 158 -2.63 6.78 7.60
CA GLY A 158 -2.97 6.55 6.21
C GLY A 158 -2.16 5.43 5.60
N LEU A 159 -2.85 4.48 4.98
CA LEU A 159 -2.28 3.50 4.08
C LEU A 159 -2.47 3.96 2.64
N TYR A 160 -1.35 4.30 1.99
CA TYR A 160 -1.31 4.68 0.59
C TYR A 160 -0.59 3.60 -0.23
N TYR A 161 -1.24 3.13 -1.29
CA TYR A 161 -0.68 2.16 -2.24
C TYR A 161 -0.61 2.79 -3.61
N ARG A 162 0.58 2.83 -4.22
CA ARG A 162 0.74 3.38 -5.57
C ARG A 162 -0.11 2.61 -6.59
N ALA A 163 -0.12 1.28 -6.46
CA ALA A 163 -0.97 0.37 -7.23
C ALA A 163 -1.21 -0.90 -6.41
N LYS A 164 -2.32 -0.95 -5.68
CA LYS A 164 -2.59 -1.99 -4.65
C LYS A 164 -2.65 -3.43 -5.19
N ARG A 165 -3.05 -3.62 -6.45
CA ARG A 165 -3.19 -4.95 -7.09
C ARG A 165 -1.91 -5.47 -7.72
N THR A 166 -0.93 -4.59 -7.91
CA THR A 166 0.27 -4.84 -8.71
C THR A 166 1.37 -5.36 -7.80
N PHE A 167 1.86 -6.56 -8.10
CA PHE A 167 3.04 -7.11 -7.43
C PHE A 167 4.25 -6.21 -7.72
N ARG A 168 5.13 -6.04 -6.73
CA ARG A 168 6.28 -5.12 -6.78
C ARG A 168 5.90 -3.66 -6.95
N SER A 169 4.71 -3.29 -6.48
CA SER A 169 4.31 -1.88 -6.32
C SER A 169 4.96 -1.25 -5.08
N ALA A 170 4.52 -0.04 -4.72
CA ALA A 170 5.00 0.72 -3.58
C ALA A 170 3.86 1.02 -2.59
N ALA A 171 4.19 1.10 -1.30
CA ALA A 171 3.25 1.35 -0.23
C ALA A 171 3.84 2.28 0.84
N LEU A 172 3.00 3.15 1.39
CA LEU A 172 3.31 4.11 2.44
C LEU A 172 2.38 3.87 3.64
N LEU A 173 2.97 3.81 4.82
CA LEU A 173 2.26 4.00 6.09
C LEU A 173 2.60 5.39 6.63
N HIS A 174 1.63 6.29 6.67
CA HIS A 174 1.81 7.67 7.12
C HIS A 174 1.04 7.91 8.42
N PHE A 175 1.74 8.31 9.49
CA PHE A 175 1.12 8.72 10.75
C PHE A 175 0.97 10.26 10.78
N ALA A 176 -0.25 10.74 10.96
CA ALA A 176 -0.51 12.16 11.19
C ALA A 176 -0.38 12.53 12.68
N ALA A 177 -0.41 13.84 12.94
CA ALA A 177 -0.33 14.39 14.28
C ALA A 177 -1.42 13.78 15.19
N PRO A 178 -1.06 13.33 16.40
CA PRO A 178 -2.03 12.80 17.34
C PRO A 178 -2.91 13.91 17.89
N PHE A 179 -4.12 13.56 18.31
CA PHE A 179 -4.96 14.44 19.11
C PHE A 179 -5.47 13.76 20.38
N PRO A 180 -5.58 14.50 21.51
CA PRO A 180 -6.07 13.93 22.76
C PRO A 180 -7.58 13.66 22.67
N VAL A 181 -8.03 12.67 23.44
CA VAL A 181 -9.43 12.40 23.69
C VAL A 181 -9.81 13.04 25.01
N GLU A 182 -10.76 13.96 24.98
CA GLU A 182 -11.26 14.61 26.19
C GLU A 182 -12.08 13.61 27.01
N PRO A 183 -11.80 13.46 28.32
CA PRO A 183 -12.57 12.57 29.18
C PRO A 183 -14.02 13.05 29.31
N VAL A 184 -14.95 12.09 29.25
CA VAL A 184 -16.35 12.30 29.61
C VAL A 184 -16.62 11.65 30.97
N ARG A 185 -17.49 12.26 31.78
CA ARG A 185 -17.93 11.63 33.03
C ARG A 185 -18.86 10.47 32.71
N LEU A 186 -18.54 9.28 33.21
CA LEU A 186 -19.34 8.06 33.04
C LEU A 186 -19.45 7.34 34.37
N ALA A 187 -20.64 6.84 34.70
CA ALA A 187 -20.82 5.88 35.77
C ALA A 187 -20.24 4.50 35.36
N PRO A 188 -19.90 3.62 36.32
CA PRO A 188 -19.43 2.27 36.01
C PRO A 188 -20.43 1.51 35.12
N GLY A 189 -19.96 1.01 33.98
CA GLY A 189 -20.79 0.27 33.02
C GLY A 189 -21.66 1.13 32.10
N GLU A 190 -21.63 2.45 32.25
CA GLU A 190 -22.33 3.40 31.39
C GLU A 190 -21.65 3.53 30.01
N GLU A 191 -22.47 3.66 28.97
CA GLU A 191 -22.00 3.90 27.61
C GLU A 191 -21.80 5.41 27.37
N PRO A 192 -20.78 5.82 26.59
CA PRO A 192 -20.58 7.23 26.30
C PRO A 192 -21.81 7.89 25.63
N PRO A 193 -22.15 9.13 26.02
CA PRO A 193 -23.32 9.82 25.49
C PRO A 193 -23.25 10.04 23.97
N PRO A 194 -24.39 10.03 23.25
CA PRO A 194 -24.39 10.11 21.79
C PRO A 194 -23.75 11.38 21.20
N GLY A 195 -23.86 12.52 21.89
CA GLY A 195 -23.31 13.81 21.43
C GLY A 195 -21.78 13.75 21.26
N PRO A 196 -21.01 13.55 22.36
CA PRO A 196 -19.56 13.38 22.28
C PRO A 196 -19.10 12.26 21.35
N VAL A 197 -19.86 11.16 21.26
CA VAL A 197 -19.55 10.07 20.32
C VAL A 197 -19.62 10.55 18.87
N ARG A 198 -20.66 11.29 18.48
CA ARG A 198 -20.81 11.83 17.12
C ARG A 198 -19.70 12.84 16.82
N GLU A 199 -19.41 13.73 17.75
CA GLU A 199 -18.36 14.75 17.60
C GLU A 199 -16.98 14.12 17.41
N LEU A 200 -16.61 13.16 18.28
CA LEU A 200 -15.34 12.47 18.17
C LEU A 200 -15.25 11.63 16.88
N THR A 201 -16.36 10.99 16.46
CA THR A 201 -16.42 10.25 15.19
C THR A 201 -16.16 11.20 14.01
N ALA A 202 -16.79 12.38 13.99
CA ALA A 202 -16.56 13.38 12.95
C ALA A 202 -15.12 13.95 12.98
N ARG A 203 -14.53 14.12 14.16
CA ARG A 203 -13.11 14.52 14.30
C ARG A 203 -12.17 13.45 13.75
N ILE A 204 -12.42 12.17 14.04
CA ILE A 204 -11.67 11.04 13.49
C ILE A 204 -11.80 11.01 11.96
N GLU A 205 -13.00 11.23 11.43
CA GLU A 205 -13.26 11.26 9.99
C GLU A 205 -12.46 12.36 9.28
N ARG A 206 -12.50 13.60 9.79
CA ARG A 206 -11.71 14.71 9.25
C ARG A 206 -10.21 14.40 9.27
N ALA A 207 -9.72 13.83 10.36
CA ALA A 207 -8.31 13.46 10.48
C ALA A 207 -7.91 12.31 9.54
N LEU A 208 -8.79 11.34 9.29
CA LEU A 208 -8.56 10.26 8.32
C LEU A 208 -8.59 10.76 6.88
N VAL A 209 -9.47 11.72 6.56
CA VAL A 209 -9.51 12.39 5.24
C VAL A 209 -8.16 13.05 4.92
N GLU A 210 -7.46 13.59 5.92
CA GLU A 210 -6.16 14.22 5.73
C GLU A 210 -5.04 13.22 5.37
N VAL A 211 -5.14 11.98 5.82
CA VAL A 211 -4.14 10.93 5.58
C VAL A 211 -4.54 9.95 4.47
N THR A 212 -5.54 10.30 3.67
CA THR A 212 -6.04 9.45 2.58
C THR A 212 -6.23 10.22 1.29
N LEU A 213 -6.28 9.50 0.16
CA LEU A 213 -6.64 10.08 -1.13
C LEU A 213 -8.16 10.02 -1.28
N GLN A 214 -8.80 11.18 -1.41
CA GLN A 214 -10.24 11.30 -1.58
C GLN A 214 -10.56 11.62 -3.03
N ALA A 215 -11.31 10.75 -3.71
CA ALA A 215 -11.92 11.07 -4.99
C ALA A 215 -13.37 10.60 -5.06
N GLU A 216 -14.19 11.32 -5.81
CA GLU A 216 -15.61 10.98 -6.00
C GLU A 216 -15.79 9.69 -6.81
N GLN A 217 -14.90 9.45 -7.79
CA GLN A 217 -15.00 8.34 -8.73
C GLN A 217 -13.61 7.75 -9.03
N THR A 218 -13.57 6.49 -9.49
CA THR A 218 -12.32 5.76 -9.79
C THR A 218 -11.56 6.37 -10.97
N GLU A 219 -12.29 6.91 -11.95
CA GLU A 219 -11.78 7.54 -13.15
C GLU A 219 -10.96 8.79 -12.82
N VAL A 220 -11.35 9.51 -11.76
CA VAL A 220 -10.63 10.68 -11.25
C VAL A 220 -9.25 10.29 -10.76
N HIS A 221 -9.14 9.20 -9.98
CA HIS A 221 -7.84 8.66 -9.56
C HIS A 221 -6.97 8.28 -10.76
N ALA A 222 -7.56 7.66 -11.79
CA ALA A 222 -6.83 7.25 -12.99
C ALA A 222 -6.31 8.46 -13.80
N LEU A 223 -7.11 9.52 -13.94
CA LEU A 223 -6.66 10.75 -14.60
C LEU A 223 -5.58 11.46 -13.78
N VAL A 224 -5.78 11.63 -12.47
CA VAL A 224 -4.79 12.25 -11.58
C VAL A 224 -3.50 11.46 -11.55
N GLU A 225 -3.55 10.13 -11.54
CA GLU A 225 -2.35 9.29 -11.62
C GLU A 225 -1.55 9.54 -12.91
N ARG A 226 -2.23 9.62 -14.06
CA ARG A 226 -1.60 9.92 -15.35
C ARG A 226 -1.00 11.31 -15.37
N ALA A 227 -1.76 12.32 -14.95
CA ALA A 227 -1.31 13.70 -14.84
C ALA A 227 -0.08 13.82 -13.92
N HIS A 228 -0.14 13.22 -12.73
CA HIS A 228 0.98 13.17 -11.78
C HIS A 228 2.20 12.47 -12.37
N ARG A 229 2.02 11.34 -13.06
CA ARG A 229 3.12 10.61 -13.71
C ARG A 229 3.82 11.47 -14.76
N ILE A 230 3.06 12.18 -15.58
CA ILE A 230 3.59 13.11 -16.60
C ILE A 230 4.31 14.28 -15.92
N PHE A 231 3.67 14.87 -14.92
CA PHE A 231 4.17 16.03 -14.19
C PHE A 231 5.51 15.78 -13.49
N THR A 232 5.62 14.63 -12.82
CA THR A 232 6.83 14.27 -12.05
C THR A 232 8.02 13.82 -12.91
N VAL A 233 7.87 13.73 -14.24
CA VAL A 233 9.01 13.43 -15.10
C VAL A 233 9.93 14.65 -15.19
N GLN A 234 11.11 14.53 -14.56
CA GLN A 234 12.17 15.52 -14.66
C GLN A 234 13.21 15.11 -15.70
N ASP A 235 13.77 16.10 -16.41
CA ASP A 235 14.84 15.89 -17.39
C ASP A 235 16.16 15.47 -16.70
N GLU A 236 16.39 15.96 -15.47
CA GLU A 236 17.49 15.58 -14.60
C GLU A 236 16.93 14.98 -13.30
N PRO A 237 17.32 13.76 -12.92
CA PRO A 237 16.86 13.17 -11.67
C PRO A 237 17.41 13.97 -10.48
N PRO A 238 16.60 14.25 -9.46
CA PRO A 238 17.04 15.00 -8.30
C PRO A 238 18.11 14.19 -7.55
N ALA A 239 19.02 14.87 -6.86
CA ALA A 239 20.08 14.24 -6.07
C ALA A 239 19.51 13.20 -5.08
N THR A 240 18.34 13.51 -4.51
CA THR A 240 17.57 12.61 -3.66
C THR A 240 16.22 12.31 -4.33
N PRO A 241 15.87 11.04 -4.57
CA PRO A 241 14.55 10.67 -5.11
C PRO A 241 13.42 11.09 -4.17
N PRO A 242 12.25 11.53 -4.69
CA PRO A 242 11.12 11.90 -3.85
C PRO A 242 10.62 10.71 -3.03
N THR A 243 10.22 10.99 -1.79
CA THR A 243 9.62 10.00 -0.89
C THR A 243 8.22 9.63 -1.38
N LEU A 244 7.68 8.51 -0.90
CA LEU A 244 6.28 8.16 -1.11
C LEU A 244 5.34 9.14 -0.41
N ARG A 245 5.79 9.81 0.66
CA ARG A 245 5.05 10.90 1.30
C ARG A 245 4.92 12.09 0.35
N ASP A 246 6.01 12.50 -0.31
CA ASP A 246 5.96 13.59 -1.29
C ASP A 246 5.05 13.25 -2.47
N GLU A 247 5.10 12.01 -2.96
CA GLU A 247 4.19 11.51 -3.99
C GLU A 247 2.73 11.54 -3.53
N PHE A 248 2.46 11.11 -2.30
CA PHE A 248 1.12 11.13 -1.71
C PHE A 248 0.58 12.56 -1.59
N GLU A 249 1.36 13.49 -1.03
CA GLU A 249 0.96 14.89 -0.89
C GLU A 249 0.73 15.55 -2.25
N LEU A 250 1.59 15.28 -3.23
CA LEU A 250 1.39 15.80 -4.59
C LEU A 250 0.10 15.25 -5.21
N ARG A 251 -0.19 13.95 -5.07
CA ARG A 251 -1.46 13.38 -5.53
C ARG A 251 -2.68 14.02 -4.85
N ARG A 252 -2.60 14.32 -3.55
CA ARG A 252 -3.67 15.06 -2.85
C ARG A 252 -3.89 16.45 -3.43
N ARG A 253 -2.82 17.20 -3.72
CA ARG A 253 -2.92 18.52 -4.35
C ARG A 253 -3.54 18.45 -5.74
N PHE A 254 -3.19 17.43 -6.53
CA PHE A 254 -3.82 17.19 -7.84
C PHE A 254 -5.32 16.88 -7.71
N LEU A 255 -5.74 16.09 -6.72
CA LEU A 255 -7.16 15.81 -6.47
C LEU A 255 -7.91 17.08 -6.06
N ALA A 256 -7.35 17.88 -5.16
CA ALA A 256 -7.93 19.18 -4.78
C ALA A 256 -8.04 20.12 -5.99
N GLY A 257 -6.97 20.23 -6.79
CA GLY A 257 -6.94 21.02 -8.01
C GLY A 257 -7.92 20.54 -9.07
N TYR A 258 -8.12 19.22 -9.21
CA TYR A 258 -9.10 18.63 -10.12
C TYR A 258 -10.52 19.16 -9.85
N HIS A 259 -10.93 19.17 -8.58
CA HIS A 259 -12.27 19.62 -8.21
C HIS A 259 -12.49 21.10 -8.57
N VAL A 260 -11.50 21.95 -8.27
CA VAL A 260 -11.56 23.39 -8.59
C VAL A 260 -11.53 23.62 -10.10
N ALA A 261 -10.58 23.00 -10.81
CA ALA A 261 -10.37 23.22 -12.23
C ALA A 261 -11.58 22.81 -13.07
N ARG A 262 -12.22 21.68 -12.73
CA ARG A 262 -13.41 21.19 -13.43
C ARG A 262 -14.60 22.15 -13.33
N ILE A 263 -14.75 22.83 -12.19
CA ILE A 263 -15.88 23.72 -11.93
C ILE A 263 -15.59 25.12 -12.49
N GLN A 264 -14.40 25.66 -12.24
CA GLN A 264 -14.06 27.04 -12.60
C GLN A 264 -13.64 27.20 -14.07
N TRP A 265 -12.98 26.20 -14.66
CA TRP A 265 -12.51 26.24 -16.06
C TRP A 265 -12.81 24.93 -16.81
N PRO A 266 -14.09 24.57 -17.02
CA PRO A 266 -14.49 23.27 -17.57
C PRO A 266 -13.89 22.99 -18.96
N GLU A 267 -13.87 23.96 -19.87
CA GLU A 267 -13.34 23.79 -21.22
C GLU A 267 -11.81 23.56 -21.21
N ARG A 268 -11.10 24.39 -20.44
CA ARG A 268 -9.65 24.28 -20.27
C ARG A 268 -9.26 22.94 -19.64
N PHE A 269 -10.01 22.52 -18.62
CA PHE A 269 -9.86 21.23 -17.98
C PHE A 269 -10.10 20.06 -18.96
N ALA A 270 -11.21 20.09 -19.71
CA ALA A 270 -11.53 19.06 -20.70
C ALA A 270 -10.46 18.97 -21.80
N ALA A 271 -9.96 20.11 -22.27
CA ALA A 271 -8.87 20.16 -23.24
C ALA A 271 -7.58 19.52 -22.68
N LEU A 272 -7.19 19.83 -21.43
CA LEU A 272 -6.04 19.21 -20.77
C LEU A 272 -6.23 17.70 -20.59
N ALA A 273 -7.39 17.25 -20.11
CA ALA A 273 -7.69 15.83 -19.95
C ALA A 273 -7.56 15.07 -21.29
N ALA A 274 -8.14 15.61 -22.37
CA ALA A 274 -8.04 15.03 -23.69
C ALA A 274 -6.60 15.02 -24.24
N ARG A 275 -5.78 16.03 -23.91
CA ARG A 275 -4.34 16.05 -24.27
C ARG A 275 -3.58 14.95 -23.55
N ILE A 276 -3.84 14.74 -22.26
CA ILE A 276 -3.25 13.65 -21.47
C ILE A 276 -3.61 12.29 -22.09
N ASP A 277 -4.88 12.08 -22.45
CA ASP A 277 -5.35 10.84 -23.08
C ASP A 277 -4.64 10.56 -24.41
N ARG A 278 -4.56 11.56 -25.30
CA ARG A 278 -3.88 11.44 -26.60
C ARG A 278 -2.39 11.17 -26.43
N TYR A 279 -1.74 11.83 -25.48
CA TYR A 279 -0.33 11.64 -25.21
C TYR A 279 -0.03 10.22 -24.70
N GLU A 280 -0.84 9.70 -23.77
CA GLU A 280 -0.73 8.31 -23.29
C GLU A 280 -0.99 7.28 -24.40
N ALA A 281 -1.97 7.51 -25.26
CA ALA A 281 -2.22 6.66 -26.42
C ALA A 281 -1.02 6.65 -27.40
N ALA A 282 -0.38 7.81 -27.61
CA ALA A 282 0.81 7.92 -28.45
C ALA A 282 2.00 7.15 -27.87
N LEU A 283 2.20 7.19 -26.55
CA LEU A 283 3.22 6.39 -25.86
C LEU A 283 2.95 4.89 -25.97
N ALA A 284 1.70 4.48 -25.82
CA ALA A 284 1.27 3.09 -25.97
C ALA A 284 1.57 2.58 -27.38
N ALA A 285 1.21 3.35 -28.41
CA ALA A 285 1.48 3.05 -29.81
C ALA A 285 2.98 3.01 -30.16
N ALA A 286 3.81 3.77 -29.43
CA ALA A 286 5.27 3.80 -29.62
C ALA A 286 6.03 2.66 -28.93
N GLY A 287 5.37 1.54 -28.64
CA GLY A 287 5.98 0.37 -28.01
C GLY A 287 5.77 0.28 -26.49
N LYS A 288 4.64 0.80 -25.99
CA LYS A 288 4.28 0.82 -24.56
C LYS A 288 5.33 1.53 -23.72
N LEU A 289 5.73 2.72 -24.16
CA LEU A 289 6.67 3.55 -23.42
C LEU A 289 6.00 4.19 -22.20
N ASP A 290 6.77 4.39 -21.14
CA ASP A 290 6.39 5.25 -20.01
C ASP A 290 6.99 6.65 -20.25
N SER A 291 6.26 7.70 -19.87
CA SER A 291 6.77 9.09 -19.87
C SER A 291 8.15 9.22 -19.22
N ARG A 292 8.43 8.44 -18.17
CA ARG A 292 9.72 8.41 -17.46
C ARG A 292 10.90 7.94 -18.32
N GLN A 293 10.61 7.26 -19.43
CA GLN A 293 11.60 6.75 -20.38
C GLN A 293 11.97 7.81 -21.45
N LEU A 294 11.19 8.89 -21.59
CA LEU A 294 11.41 9.98 -22.55
C LEU A 294 12.27 11.15 -22.02
N ALA A 295 13.20 10.93 -21.09
CA ALA A 295 14.05 12.00 -20.55
C ALA A 295 15.30 12.22 -21.44
N PRO A 296 15.37 13.30 -22.25
CA PRO A 296 16.35 13.50 -23.33
C PRO A 296 17.81 13.62 -22.86
N ARG A 297 18.06 14.15 -21.64
CA ARG A 297 19.43 14.33 -21.12
C ARG A 297 20.02 13.09 -20.44
N ARG A 298 19.26 11.98 -20.36
CA ARG A 298 19.83 10.66 -20.02
C ARG A 298 20.74 10.11 -21.13
N PHE A 299 20.67 10.68 -22.34
CA PHE A 299 21.27 10.11 -23.54
C PHE A 299 22.59 10.78 -23.98
N THR A 300 23.53 11.07 -23.06
CA THR A 300 24.93 11.11 -23.51
C THR A 300 25.32 9.68 -23.89
N LEU A 301 25.77 9.45 -25.12
CA LEU A 301 26.08 8.12 -25.66
C LEU A 301 26.90 7.28 -24.67
N GLY A 302 27.94 7.88 -24.05
CA GLY A 302 28.78 7.21 -23.06
C GLY A 302 28.08 6.78 -21.76
N ARG A 303 27.14 7.58 -21.20
CA ARG A 303 26.38 7.16 -20.00
C ARG A 303 25.40 6.04 -20.32
N VAL A 304 24.75 6.11 -21.49
CA VAL A 304 23.81 5.07 -21.95
C VAL A 304 24.56 3.77 -22.15
N VAL A 305 25.66 3.79 -22.90
CA VAL A 305 26.51 2.61 -23.12
C VAL A 305 26.97 2.03 -21.78
N ARG A 306 27.51 2.85 -20.87
CA ARG A 306 27.97 2.38 -19.55
C ARG A 306 26.84 1.78 -18.72
N TYR A 307 25.66 2.40 -18.69
CA TYR A 307 24.49 1.88 -18.00
C TYR A 307 24.02 0.55 -18.61
N THR A 308 23.91 0.50 -19.94
CA THR A 308 23.49 -0.69 -20.67
C THR A 308 24.46 -1.85 -20.46
N VAL A 309 25.78 -1.61 -20.57
CA VAL A 309 26.80 -2.64 -20.31
C VAL A 309 26.69 -3.16 -18.88
N LYS A 310 26.62 -2.28 -17.87
CA LYS A 310 26.44 -2.71 -16.47
C LYS A 310 25.17 -3.53 -16.28
N ALA A 311 24.07 -3.12 -16.91
CA ALA A 311 22.79 -3.83 -16.81
C ALA A 311 22.84 -5.19 -17.51
N VAL A 312 23.45 -5.28 -18.69
CA VAL A 312 23.62 -6.55 -19.44
C VAL A 312 24.53 -7.50 -18.68
N VAL A 313 25.68 -7.05 -18.16
CA VAL A 313 26.58 -7.89 -17.35
C VAL A 313 25.84 -8.46 -16.13
N LEU A 314 25.09 -7.62 -15.41
CA LEU A 314 24.29 -8.09 -14.27
C LEU A 314 23.21 -9.10 -14.70
N LEU A 315 22.52 -8.86 -15.82
CA LEU A 315 21.50 -9.78 -16.34
C LEU A 315 22.12 -11.13 -16.74
N VAL A 316 23.26 -11.13 -17.43
CA VAL A 316 23.99 -12.34 -17.82
C VAL A 316 24.42 -13.13 -16.59
N PHE A 317 24.93 -12.44 -15.57
CA PHE A 317 25.32 -13.08 -14.30
C PHE A 317 24.13 -13.68 -13.55
N LEU A 318 22.98 -12.99 -13.53
CA LEU A 318 21.77 -13.48 -12.86
C LEU A 318 21.03 -14.56 -13.67
N LEU A 319 21.26 -14.66 -14.98
CA LEU A 319 20.49 -15.50 -15.89
C LEU A 319 20.43 -16.98 -15.47
N PRO A 320 21.53 -17.66 -15.09
CA PRO A 320 21.46 -19.07 -14.70
C PRO A 320 20.56 -19.30 -13.48
N ALA A 321 20.73 -18.50 -12.44
CA ALA A 321 19.91 -18.57 -11.23
C ALA A 321 18.45 -18.18 -11.52
N ALA A 322 18.24 -17.16 -12.35
CA ALA A 322 16.90 -16.73 -12.76
C ALA A 322 16.19 -17.81 -13.60
N ALA A 323 16.89 -18.50 -14.49
CA ALA A 323 16.32 -19.58 -15.30
C ALA A 323 15.83 -20.73 -14.43
N VAL A 324 16.65 -21.19 -13.48
CA VAL A 324 16.22 -22.20 -12.49
C VAL A 324 15.04 -21.69 -11.67
N GLY A 325 15.12 -20.44 -11.20
CA GLY A 325 14.05 -19.78 -10.45
C GLY A 325 12.72 -19.76 -11.22
N VAL A 326 12.74 -19.43 -12.51
CA VAL A 326 11.55 -19.45 -13.37
C VAL A 326 11.01 -20.85 -13.52
N VAL A 327 11.83 -21.81 -13.94
CA VAL A 327 11.38 -23.17 -14.24
C VAL A 327 10.72 -23.80 -13.01
N VAL A 328 11.33 -23.67 -11.84
CA VAL A 328 10.81 -24.28 -10.61
C VAL A 328 9.56 -23.55 -10.10
N HIS A 329 9.51 -22.23 -10.14
CA HIS A 329 8.44 -21.46 -9.48
C HIS A 329 7.30 -21.05 -10.41
N TYR A 330 7.45 -21.17 -11.72
CA TYR A 330 6.42 -20.77 -12.68
C TYR A 330 5.06 -21.47 -12.45
N PRO A 331 4.99 -22.79 -12.15
CA PRO A 331 3.71 -23.44 -11.83
C PRO A 331 3.03 -22.82 -10.61
N ALA A 332 3.78 -22.60 -9.52
CA ALA A 332 3.27 -21.98 -8.30
C ALA A 332 2.81 -20.53 -8.55
N TYR A 333 3.58 -19.75 -9.30
CA TYR A 333 3.24 -18.38 -9.68
C TYR A 333 1.93 -18.33 -10.48
N ARG A 334 1.75 -19.22 -11.46
CA ARG A 334 0.52 -19.34 -12.26
C ARG A 334 -0.67 -19.78 -11.40
N ALA A 335 -0.46 -20.74 -10.50
CA ALA A 335 -1.48 -21.20 -9.56
C ALA A 335 -1.93 -20.08 -8.60
N VAL A 336 -1.01 -19.28 -8.06
CA VAL A 336 -1.34 -18.09 -7.26
C VAL A 336 -2.23 -17.12 -8.04
N GLY A 337 -1.89 -16.86 -9.31
CA GLY A 337 -2.72 -16.01 -10.18
C GLY A 337 -4.12 -16.57 -10.37
N PHE A 338 -4.24 -17.87 -10.65
CA PHE A 338 -5.51 -18.55 -10.84
C PHE A 338 -6.38 -18.52 -9.57
N VAL A 339 -5.82 -18.91 -8.42
CA VAL A 339 -6.48 -18.87 -7.11
C VAL A 339 -6.93 -17.45 -6.76
N ALA A 340 -6.07 -16.45 -6.98
CA ALA A 340 -6.42 -15.06 -6.75
C ALA A 340 -7.59 -14.59 -7.62
N THR A 341 -7.59 -14.92 -8.91
CA THR A 341 -8.69 -14.55 -9.81
C THR A 341 -9.99 -15.29 -9.52
N GLY A 342 -9.93 -16.52 -9.01
CA GLY A 342 -11.11 -17.32 -8.66
C GLY A 342 -11.73 -16.94 -7.32
N MET A 343 -10.91 -16.82 -6.27
CA MET A 343 -11.37 -16.54 -4.91
C MET A 343 -11.70 -15.07 -4.66
N ALA A 344 -11.08 -14.13 -5.39
CA ALA A 344 -11.35 -12.70 -5.24
C ALA A 344 -12.39 -12.17 -6.25
N ARG A 345 -13.19 -13.05 -6.88
CA ARG A 345 -14.29 -12.63 -7.77
C ARG A 345 -15.25 -11.72 -6.99
N GLY A 346 -15.34 -10.45 -7.40
CA GLY A 346 -16.21 -9.44 -6.79
C GLY A 346 -15.65 -8.71 -5.56
N ALA A 347 -14.45 -9.05 -5.07
CA ALA A 347 -13.83 -8.43 -3.89
C ALA A 347 -12.40 -7.92 -4.21
N GLU A 348 -12.32 -6.76 -4.86
CA GLU A 348 -11.05 -6.20 -5.32
C GLU A 348 -10.04 -5.91 -4.20
N ASP A 349 -10.54 -5.56 -3.01
CA ASP A 349 -9.78 -5.30 -1.79
C ASP A 349 -9.14 -6.57 -1.19
N ALA A 350 -9.67 -7.75 -1.51
CA ALA A 350 -9.10 -9.03 -1.08
C ALA A 350 -7.96 -9.52 -1.98
N MET A 351 -7.82 -9.00 -3.22
CA MET A 351 -6.92 -9.53 -4.25
C MET A 351 -5.47 -9.67 -3.77
N ALA A 352 -4.90 -8.62 -3.16
CA ALA A 352 -3.52 -8.66 -2.66
C ALA A 352 -3.36 -9.66 -1.50
N SER A 353 -4.36 -9.75 -0.63
CA SER A 353 -4.38 -10.67 0.51
C SER A 353 -4.42 -12.12 0.05
N VAL A 354 -5.27 -12.44 -0.94
CA VAL A 354 -5.36 -13.79 -1.51
C VAL A 354 -4.05 -14.17 -2.21
N LYS A 355 -3.46 -13.28 -3.01
CA LYS A 355 -2.16 -13.52 -3.64
C LYS A 355 -1.08 -13.85 -2.61
N VAL A 356 -1.01 -13.07 -1.53
CA VAL A 356 -0.04 -13.28 -0.46
C VAL A 356 -0.27 -14.61 0.25
N LEU A 357 -1.49 -14.91 0.67
CA LEU A 357 -1.81 -16.16 1.38
C LEU A 357 -1.57 -17.39 0.50
N ALA A 358 -1.98 -17.33 -0.77
CA ALA A 358 -1.74 -18.39 -1.73
C ALA A 358 -0.23 -18.58 -1.97
N ALA A 359 0.54 -17.50 -2.10
CA ALA A 359 1.99 -17.58 -2.28
C ALA A 359 2.71 -18.15 -1.05
N MET A 360 2.28 -17.76 0.16
CA MET A 360 2.81 -18.28 1.43
C MET A 360 2.58 -19.79 1.60
N LEU A 361 1.63 -20.38 0.87
CA LEU A 361 1.39 -21.82 0.86
C LEU A 361 2.08 -22.50 -0.33
N LEU A 362 1.83 -22.01 -1.55
CA LEU A 362 2.25 -22.69 -2.78
C LEU A 362 3.77 -22.67 -2.99
N PHE A 363 4.47 -21.60 -2.59
CA PHE A 363 5.93 -21.54 -2.76
C PHE A 363 6.66 -22.51 -1.82
N PRO A 364 6.39 -22.54 -0.50
CA PRO A 364 6.98 -23.54 0.38
C PRO A 364 6.66 -24.99 -0.02
N LEU A 365 5.43 -25.26 -0.49
CA LEU A 365 5.09 -26.59 -1.03
C LEU A 365 5.93 -26.94 -2.25
N THR A 366 6.18 -25.97 -3.14
CA THR A 366 7.07 -26.15 -4.29
C THR A 366 8.49 -26.48 -3.85
N TRP A 367 9.00 -25.79 -2.83
CA TRP A 367 10.34 -26.05 -2.28
C TRP A 367 10.44 -27.42 -1.62
N ALA A 368 9.42 -27.80 -0.83
CA ALA A 368 9.36 -29.11 -0.19
C ALA A 368 9.29 -30.25 -1.21
N ALA A 369 8.45 -30.12 -2.24
CA ALA A 369 8.36 -31.11 -3.30
C ALA A 369 9.68 -31.26 -4.08
N ALA A 370 10.34 -30.15 -4.41
CA ALA A 370 11.62 -30.17 -5.10
C ALA A 370 12.75 -30.74 -4.21
N ALA A 371 12.80 -30.37 -2.92
CA ALA A 371 13.76 -30.93 -1.98
C ALA A 371 13.55 -32.43 -1.76
N MET A 372 12.29 -32.90 -1.68
CA MET A 372 11.94 -34.31 -1.56
C MET A 372 12.34 -35.10 -2.81
N ALA A 373 12.09 -34.57 -4.00
CA ALA A 373 12.54 -35.18 -5.25
C ALA A 373 14.07 -35.30 -5.30
N MET A 374 14.80 -34.27 -4.85
CA MET A 374 16.26 -34.30 -4.77
C MET A 374 16.78 -35.26 -3.70
N TRP A 375 16.06 -35.40 -2.58
CA TRP A 375 16.37 -36.38 -1.55
C TRP A 375 16.32 -37.80 -2.11
N TRP A 376 15.24 -38.15 -2.82
CA TRP A 376 15.08 -39.46 -3.44
C TRP A 376 16.12 -39.73 -4.53
N TRP A 377 16.56 -38.70 -5.25
CA TRP A 377 17.51 -38.88 -6.34
C TRP A 377 18.99 -38.92 -5.88
N ARG A 378 19.38 -38.05 -4.94
CA ARG A 378 20.79 -37.81 -4.58
C ARG A 378 21.09 -37.76 -3.09
N GLY A 379 20.12 -38.09 -2.24
CA GLY A 379 20.31 -38.11 -0.79
C GLY A 379 20.12 -36.74 -0.13
N ILE A 380 20.31 -36.72 1.19
CA ILE A 380 19.86 -35.62 2.07
C ILE A 380 20.65 -34.32 1.85
N ASP A 381 21.94 -34.41 1.54
CA ASP A 381 22.78 -33.22 1.31
C ASP A 381 22.30 -32.42 0.11
N ALA A 382 21.92 -33.12 -0.96
CA ALA A 382 21.34 -32.50 -2.15
C ALA A 382 19.98 -31.85 -1.83
N ALA A 383 19.14 -32.50 -1.02
CA ALA A 383 17.85 -31.97 -0.61
C ALA A 383 17.99 -30.68 0.22
N LEU A 384 18.92 -30.66 1.18
CA LEU A 384 19.21 -29.48 2.01
C LEU A 384 19.73 -28.32 1.15
N LEU A 385 20.66 -28.60 0.23
CA LEU A 385 21.16 -27.59 -0.71
C LEU A 385 20.04 -27.03 -1.59
N THR A 386 19.14 -27.88 -2.08
CA THR A 386 17.95 -27.45 -2.83
C THR A 386 17.02 -26.59 -1.98
N ALA A 387 16.72 -26.99 -0.75
CA ALA A 387 15.84 -26.23 0.14
C ALA A 387 16.35 -24.81 0.42
N VAL A 388 17.68 -24.64 0.55
CA VAL A 388 18.31 -23.32 0.75
C VAL A 388 18.45 -22.53 -0.54
N SER A 389 18.75 -23.18 -1.68
CA SER A 389 18.99 -22.48 -2.95
C SER A 389 17.72 -22.02 -3.66
N LEU A 390 16.59 -22.73 -3.52
CA LEU A 390 15.36 -22.39 -4.25
C LEU A 390 14.77 -21.00 -3.90
N PRO A 391 14.70 -20.57 -2.63
CA PRO A 391 14.31 -19.20 -2.31
C PRO A 391 15.26 -18.15 -2.94
N LEU A 392 16.55 -18.45 -3.02
CA LEU A 392 17.55 -17.55 -3.60
C LEU A 392 17.39 -17.45 -5.12
N THR A 393 17.14 -18.56 -5.81
CA THR A 393 16.89 -18.55 -7.26
C THR A 393 15.55 -17.90 -7.61
N ALA A 394 14.52 -18.06 -6.76
CA ALA A 394 13.27 -17.31 -6.89
C ALA A 394 13.49 -15.79 -6.79
N TYR A 395 14.29 -15.36 -5.81
CA TYR A 395 14.65 -13.94 -5.66
C TYR A 395 15.53 -13.43 -6.83
N ALA A 396 16.47 -14.25 -7.31
CA ALA A 396 17.27 -13.91 -8.48
C ALA A 396 16.40 -13.72 -9.73
N ALA A 397 15.42 -14.60 -9.96
CA ALA A 397 14.44 -14.46 -11.04
C ALA A 397 13.64 -13.16 -10.90
N LEU A 398 13.17 -12.84 -9.69
CA LEU A 398 12.47 -11.58 -9.41
C LEU A 398 13.31 -10.36 -9.78
N VAL A 399 14.55 -10.28 -9.29
CA VAL A 399 15.47 -9.17 -9.57
C VAL A 399 15.82 -9.10 -11.06
N PHE A 400 15.99 -10.25 -11.71
CA PHE A 400 16.27 -10.35 -13.15
C PHE A 400 15.15 -9.69 -13.97
N PHE A 401 13.88 -10.05 -13.75
CA PHE A 401 12.77 -9.44 -14.50
C PHE A 401 12.59 -7.95 -14.21
N GLU A 402 12.74 -7.51 -12.96
CA GLU A 402 12.71 -6.08 -12.62
C GLU A 402 13.81 -5.26 -13.31
N ARG A 403 14.96 -5.87 -13.57
CA ARG A 403 16.07 -5.25 -14.29
C ARG A 403 15.81 -5.30 -15.80
N LEU A 404 15.35 -6.43 -16.31
CA LEU A 404 15.05 -6.65 -17.72
C LEU A 404 14.00 -5.66 -18.21
N ASP A 405 12.90 -5.47 -17.48
CA ASP A 405 11.84 -4.50 -17.85
C ASP A 405 12.38 -3.07 -17.99
N ARG A 406 13.30 -2.67 -17.10
CA ARG A 406 13.96 -1.35 -17.17
C ARG A 406 14.88 -1.23 -18.39
N VAL A 407 15.61 -2.29 -18.73
CA VAL A 407 16.52 -2.31 -19.89
C VAL A 407 15.72 -2.27 -21.19
N ILE A 408 14.67 -3.10 -21.31
CA ILE A 408 13.78 -3.11 -22.47
C ILE A 408 13.14 -1.73 -22.68
N GLY A 409 12.63 -1.12 -21.61
CA GLY A 409 12.07 0.22 -21.65
C GLY A 409 13.06 1.28 -22.15
N ALA A 410 14.30 1.24 -21.65
CA ALA A 410 15.36 2.14 -22.09
C ALA A 410 15.77 1.91 -23.56
N ALA A 411 15.85 0.65 -23.99
CA ALA A 411 16.18 0.28 -25.36
C ALA A 411 15.10 0.75 -26.35
N ARG A 412 13.81 0.60 -26.01
CA ARG A 412 12.69 1.11 -26.82
C ARG A 412 12.73 2.64 -26.95
N ALA A 413 12.99 3.35 -25.85
CA ALA A 413 13.12 4.81 -25.88
C ALA A 413 14.31 5.27 -26.73
N LEU A 414 15.46 4.57 -26.64
CA LEU A 414 16.63 4.81 -27.47
C LEU A 414 16.34 4.54 -28.95
N GLY A 415 15.67 3.43 -29.28
CA GLY A 415 15.25 3.11 -30.64
C GLY A 415 14.32 4.18 -31.23
N LEU A 416 13.35 4.67 -30.44
CA LEU A 416 12.50 5.77 -30.85
C LEU A 416 13.31 7.06 -31.12
N PHE A 417 14.28 7.36 -30.26
CA PHE A 417 15.17 8.52 -30.43
C PHE A 417 16.02 8.43 -31.70
N LEU A 418 16.62 7.26 -31.98
CA LEU A 418 17.51 7.05 -33.12
C LEU A 418 16.76 6.98 -34.47
N PHE A 419 15.70 6.17 -34.54
CA PHE A 419 15.03 5.87 -35.81
C PHE A 419 13.80 6.74 -36.09
N ARG A 420 13.21 7.36 -35.05
CA ARG A 420 11.98 8.18 -35.16
C ARG A 420 12.10 9.49 -34.38
N ARG A 421 13.25 10.17 -34.52
CA ARG A 421 13.61 11.39 -33.77
C ARG A 421 12.51 12.46 -33.77
N ARG A 422 11.84 12.71 -34.90
CA ARG A 422 10.73 13.69 -34.99
C ARG A 422 9.54 13.32 -34.09
N ALA A 423 9.19 12.03 -34.02
CA ALA A 423 8.13 11.55 -33.13
C ALA A 423 8.55 11.66 -31.65
N PHE A 424 9.79 11.28 -31.33
CA PHE A 424 10.36 11.45 -29.98
C PHE A 424 10.30 12.92 -29.51
N LEU A 425 10.77 13.86 -30.35
CA LEU A 425 10.78 15.28 -30.02
C LEU A 425 9.36 15.86 -29.87
N ARG A 426 8.40 15.42 -30.70
CA ARG A 426 6.98 15.79 -30.55
C ARG A 426 6.40 15.33 -29.21
N MET A 427 6.66 14.09 -28.81
CA MET A 427 6.20 13.58 -27.51
C MET A 427 6.85 14.34 -26.35
N LEU A 428 8.14 14.67 -26.46
CA LEU A 428 8.83 15.47 -25.46
C LEU A 428 8.22 16.87 -25.33
N ALA A 429 7.94 17.52 -26.46
CA ALA A 429 7.29 18.83 -26.49
C ALA A 429 5.88 18.77 -25.89
N GLU A 430 5.08 17.77 -26.27
CA GLU A 430 3.73 17.59 -25.72
C GLU A 430 3.75 17.35 -24.21
N ARG A 431 4.70 16.54 -23.72
CA ARG A 431 4.90 16.33 -22.28
C ARG A 431 5.16 17.66 -21.55
N LYS A 432 6.07 18.48 -22.08
CA LYS A 432 6.40 19.80 -21.49
C LYS A 432 5.19 20.74 -21.51
N ALA A 433 4.46 20.78 -22.60
CA ALA A 433 3.26 21.61 -22.71
C ALA A 433 2.14 21.16 -21.74
N ILE A 434 1.97 19.85 -21.51
CA ILE A 434 1.07 19.34 -20.47
C ILE A 434 1.56 19.75 -19.07
N GLN A 435 2.87 19.65 -18.81
CA GLN A 435 3.47 20.07 -17.53
C GLN A 435 3.23 21.56 -17.25
N GLU A 436 3.51 22.41 -18.23
CA GLU A 436 3.30 23.86 -18.15
C GLU A 436 1.83 24.22 -17.92
N GLU A 437 0.90 23.52 -18.57
CA GLU A 437 -0.53 23.76 -18.39
C GLU A 437 -1.01 23.35 -16.99
N ILE A 438 -0.52 22.22 -16.46
CA ILE A 438 -0.77 21.81 -15.07
C ILE A 438 -0.22 22.85 -14.10
N LEU A 439 1.01 23.35 -14.31
CA LEU A 439 1.60 24.42 -13.49
C LEU A 439 0.79 25.72 -13.58
N ALA A 440 0.32 26.08 -14.77
CA ALA A 440 -0.49 27.28 -14.97
C ALA A 440 -1.82 27.18 -14.21
N LEU A 441 -2.52 26.06 -14.31
CA LEU A 441 -3.74 25.82 -13.53
C LEU A 441 -3.45 25.81 -12.02
N GLY A 442 -2.36 25.15 -11.60
CA GLY A 442 -1.95 25.09 -10.20
C GLY A 442 -1.70 26.46 -9.57
N ARG A 443 -1.06 27.38 -10.30
CA ARG A 443 -0.82 28.76 -9.87
C ARG A 443 -2.11 29.56 -9.69
N VAL A 444 -3.10 29.35 -10.55
CA VAL A 444 -4.39 30.06 -10.45
C VAL A 444 -5.23 29.51 -9.29
N ILE A 445 -5.14 28.21 -9.02
CA ILE A 445 -5.88 27.55 -7.93
C ILE A 445 -5.21 27.79 -6.56
N GLY A 446 -3.92 28.13 -6.53
CA GLY A 446 -3.13 28.24 -5.30
C GLY A 446 -2.67 26.89 -4.73
N THR A 447 -2.56 25.85 -5.57
CA THR A 447 -2.24 24.48 -5.16
C THR A 447 -0.84 24.00 -5.55
N VAL A 448 -0.09 24.78 -6.33
CA VAL A 448 1.25 24.40 -6.85
C VAL A 448 2.27 25.50 -6.65
#